data_AF-S3ZU31-F1
#
_entry.id   AF-S3ZU31-F1
#
_cell.length_a   1.000
_cell.length_b   1.000
_cell.length_c   1.000
_cell.angle_alpha   90.00
_cell.angle_beta   90.00
_cell.angle_gamma   90.00
#
_symmetry.space_group_name_H-M   'P 1'
#
loop_
_entity.id
_entity.type
_entity.pdbx_description
1 polymer ?
#
loop_
_entity_poly.entity_id
_entity_poly.type
_entity_poly.pdbx_seq_one_letter_code
_entity_poly.pdbx_strand_id
1 'polypeptide(L)'
;MAAATRPLPTPWPAEAREQLVTLLGAGRPTVQVWEALEAEGLITRLLPDWERVRCRPQRNAVHTWTVDRHLVETAVRAAELTRRVGRPDLLLVAALLHDIGKGWPGDHSVAGEIIARDVAARIGFDRADVAVLACLVRHHLLLIETATRRDLDDPVTVKSVAEAVGSTGTLELLHALTEADALATGPAAWSSWRGSLVADLVKRVAAELAGDAGSGAGALAERDAPASAEQERLAVEAVRTGAPVLGLRAEAGGSASGEGGGSGSGADAHADAGSGAGAAGAGEQPEPLGVELLVALPEQGGVLPAVAGVLALHRLAVRTAELRALELPEGMSGSVLMLQWRVAAEYGSLPQAARLRADLVRALDGSLDIAARLAERDAAYPRRRGTVAPPPRVTVASEGSRRATVIEVRAQDAPGLLHRIGRALEAAGVRVRSAHVSTLGSNAVDAFYVTGEDGAPLTGERAAGVARGVEAALRG
;
A
#
# COMPACT_ATOMS: atom_id res chain seq x y z
N MET A 1 -4.86 7.31 -42.39
CA MET A 1 -3.92 6.20 -42.72
C MET A 1 -4.50 4.81 -42.48
N ALA A 2 -5.26 4.57 -41.40
CA ALA A 2 -5.80 3.24 -41.08
C ALA A 2 -6.67 2.62 -42.18
N ALA A 3 -7.47 3.37 -42.95
CA ALA A 3 -8.31 2.79 -44.00
C ALA A 3 -7.51 2.17 -45.18
N ALA A 4 -6.24 2.54 -45.35
CA ALA A 4 -5.40 2.12 -46.47
C ALA A 4 -4.43 0.96 -46.13
N THR A 5 -4.28 0.60 -44.84
CA THR A 5 -3.40 -0.50 -44.41
C THR A 5 -4.14 -1.83 -44.43
N ARG A 6 -3.44 -2.93 -44.78
CA ARG A 6 -4.01 -4.28 -44.65
C ARG A 6 -4.00 -4.70 -43.17
N PRO A 7 -5.02 -5.43 -42.68
CA PRO A 7 -4.98 -5.95 -41.32
C PRO A 7 -3.84 -6.97 -41.16
N LEU A 8 -3.24 -7.02 -39.97
CA LEU A 8 -2.25 -8.04 -39.64
C LEU A 8 -2.93 -9.44 -39.58
N PRO A 9 -2.22 -10.51 -39.96
CA PRO A 9 -2.71 -11.87 -39.74
C PRO A 9 -2.87 -12.14 -38.24
N THR A 10 -3.64 -13.17 -37.88
CA THR A 10 -3.78 -13.65 -36.49
C THR A 10 -3.29 -15.09 -36.41
N PRO A 11 -2.24 -15.39 -35.62
CA PRO A 11 -1.44 -14.47 -34.82
C PRO A 11 -0.62 -13.48 -35.66
N TRP A 12 -0.20 -12.36 -35.07
CA TRP A 12 0.68 -11.39 -35.72
C TRP A 12 2.04 -12.03 -36.08
N PRO A 13 2.73 -11.55 -37.13
CA PRO A 13 4.11 -11.93 -37.40
C PRO A 13 5.02 -11.51 -36.24
N ALA A 14 6.10 -12.28 -36.00
CA ALA A 14 7.06 -11.99 -34.92
C ALA A 14 7.63 -10.56 -35.01
N GLU A 15 7.94 -10.10 -36.22
CA GLU A 15 8.41 -8.72 -36.47
C GLU A 15 7.42 -7.66 -35.97
N ALA A 16 6.12 -7.85 -36.20
CA ALA A 16 5.11 -6.89 -35.74
C ALA A 16 5.02 -6.84 -34.22
N ARG A 17 5.13 -7.99 -33.55
CA ARG A 17 5.22 -8.07 -32.08
C ARG A 17 6.48 -7.38 -31.57
N GLU A 18 7.64 -7.62 -32.19
CA GLU A 18 8.92 -7.01 -31.81
C GLU A 18 8.91 -5.49 -31.97
N GLN A 19 8.29 -4.98 -33.04
CA GLN A 19 8.09 -3.55 -33.25
C GLN A 19 7.16 -2.93 -32.19
N LEU A 20 6.09 -3.63 -31.80
CA LEU A 20 5.26 -3.19 -30.67
C LEU A 20 6.06 -3.11 -29.37
N VAL A 21 6.84 -4.14 -29.05
CA VAL A 21 7.67 -4.16 -27.83
C VAL A 21 8.74 -3.07 -27.87
N THR A 22 9.36 -2.84 -29.02
CA THR A 22 10.36 -1.77 -29.20
C THR A 22 9.73 -0.40 -29.05
N LEU A 23 8.53 -0.19 -29.59
CA LEU A 23 7.76 1.03 -29.39
C LEU A 23 7.50 1.26 -27.90
N LEU A 24 6.95 0.27 -27.18
CA LEU A 24 6.67 0.40 -25.74
C LEU A 24 7.95 0.61 -24.91
N GLY A 25 9.05 -0.03 -25.31
CA GLY A 25 10.35 0.08 -24.65
C GLY A 25 11.11 1.38 -24.93
N ALA A 26 10.61 2.23 -25.83
CA ALA A 26 11.28 3.49 -26.17
C ALA A 26 11.20 4.54 -25.05
N GLY A 27 10.42 4.30 -23.99
CA GLY A 27 10.25 5.21 -22.86
C GLY A 27 9.44 6.44 -23.26
N ARG A 28 9.81 7.63 -22.77
CA ARG A 28 8.99 8.85 -22.92
C ARG A 28 8.61 9.21 -24.38
N PRO A 29 9.45 8.99 -25.41
CA PRO A 29 9.05 9.16 -26.82
C PRO A 29 7.83 8.34 -27.28
N THR A 30 7.58 7.18 -26.65
CA THR A 30 6.44 6.28 -26.96
C THR A 30 5.12 7.03 -26.98
N VAL A 31 4.93 7.94 -26.04
CA VAL A 31 3.74 8.78 -25.87
C VAL A 31 3.34 9.46 -27.18
N GLN A 32 4.26 10.18 -27.81
CA GLN A 32 3.95 11.00 -28.99
C GLN A 32 3.66 10.12 -30.20
N VAL A 33 4.39 9.01 -30.32
CA VAL A 33 4.19 8.04 -31.40
C VAL A 33 2.85 7.34 -31.23
N TRP A 34 2.50 6.92 -30.01
CA TRP A 34 1.23 6.26 -29.71
C TRP A 34 0.04 7.18 -30.00
N GLU A 35 0.09 8.43 -29.55
CA GLU A 35 -0.95 9.45 -29.82
C GLU A 35 -1.13 9.69 -31.33
N ALA A 36 -0.04 9.75 -32.09
CA ALA A 36 -0.13 9.89 -33.55
C ALA A 36 -0.77 8.67 -34.22
N LEU A 37 -0.39 7.46 -33.80
CA LEU A 37 -1.00 6.22 -34.30
C LEU A 37 -2.49 6.12 -33.92
N GLU A 38 -2.86 6.58 -32.72
CA GLU A 38 -4.24 6.60 -32.24
C GLU A 38 -5.08 7.63 -33.00
N ALA A 39 -4.56 8.84 -33.24
CA ALA A 39 -5.23 9.87 -34.02
C ALA A 39 -5.56 9.38 -35.45
N GLU A 40 -4.70 8.53 -36.02
CA GLU A 40 -4.90 7.89 -37.31
C GLU A 40 -5.78 6.62 -37.26
N GLY A 41 -6.26 6.23 -36.08
CA GLY A 41 -7.12 5.06 -35.84
C GLY A 41 -6.39 3.70 -35.92
N LEU A 42 -5.05 3.69 -35.92
CA LEU A 42 -4.27 2.47 -36.05
C LEU A 42 -4.28 1.63 -34.76
N ILE A 43 -4.22 2.28 -33.59
CA ILE A 43 -4.22 1.57 -32.31
C ILE A 43 -5.51 0.77 -32.12
N THR A 44 -6.68 1.38 -32.29
CA THR A 44 -7.98 0.67 -32.18
C THR A 44 -8.11 -0.46 -33.21
N ARG A 45 -7.50 -0.32 -34.39
CA ARG A 45 -7.52 -1.38 -35.40
C ARG A 45 -6.65 -2.57 -35.01
N LEU A 46 -5.48 -2.32 -34.43
CA LEU A 46 -4.55 -3.35 -33.94
C LEU A 46 -5.08 -4.00 -32.66
N LEU A 47 -5.61 -3.18 -31.75
CA LEU A 47 -6.13 -3.54 -30.44
C LEU A 47 -7.60 -3.05 -30.32
N PRO A 48 -8.58 -3.78 -30.86
CA PRO A 48 -10.02 -3.45 -30.79
C PRO A 48 -10.51 -3.08 -29.39
N ASP A 49 -10.08 -3.81 -28.36
CA ASP A 49 -10.49 -3.58 -26.98
C ASP A 49 -10.04 -2.22 -26.43
N TRP A 50 -9.06 -1.56 -27.07
CA TRP A 50 -8.63 -0.20 -26.76
C TRP A 50 -9.77 0.82 -26.85
N GLU A 51 -10.74 0.60 -27.74
CA GLU A 51 -11.90 1.50 -27.91
C GLU A 51 -12.65 1.72 -26.59
N ARG A 52 -12.67 0.73 -25.69
CA ARG A 52 -13.39 0.81 -24.42
C ARG A 52 -12.68 1.63 -23.34
N VAL A 53 -11.37 1.83 -23.48
CA VAL A 53 -10.53 2.60 -22.54
C VAL A 53 -10.11 3.97 -23.08
N ARG A 54 -10.26 4.19 -24.39
CA ARG A 54 -9.98 5.46 -25.06
C ARG A 54 -10.73 6.63 -24.43
N CYS A 55 -9.98 7.66 -24.04
CA CYS A 55 -10.40 8.88 -23.36
C CYS A 55 -11.32 8.63 -22.15
N ARG A 56 -11.23 7.44 -21.54
CA ARG A 56 -12.10 7.07 -20.42
C ARG A 56 -11.60 7.74 -19.14
N PRO A 57 -12.45 8.45 -18.38
CA PRO A 57 -12.05 8.98 -17.09
C PRO A 57 -11.68 7.86 -16.10
N GLN A 58 -10.64 8.10 -15.30
CA GLN A 58 -10.31 7.23 -14.17
C GLN A 58 -11.29 7.44 -13.03
N ARG A 59 -11.63 6.35 -12.31
CA ARG A 59 -12.58 6.41 -11.18
C ARG A 59 -11.97 7.02 -9.91
N ASN A 60 -10.65 6.93 -9.75
CA ASN A 60 -9.94 7.37 -8.55
C ASN A 60 -9.22 8.70 -8.79
N ALA A 61 -9.42 9.68 -7.92
CA ALA A 61 -8.91 11.04 -8.03
C ALA A 61 -7.37 11.17 -7.99
N VAL A 62 -6.64 10.08 -7.72
CA VAL A 62 -5.17 10.06 -7.73
C VAL A 62 -4.59 9.91 -9.13
N HIS A 63 -5.37 9.46 -10.10
CA HIS A 63 -4.85 9.30 -11.46
C HIS A 63 -4.78 10.67 -12.14
N THR A 64 -3.61 10.93 -12.71
CA THR A 64 -3.35 12.16 -13.47
C THR A 64 -3.98 12.11 -14.87
N TRP A 65 -4.21 10.90 -15.39
CA TRP A 65 -4.52 10.65 -16.80
C TRP A 65 -5.85 9.91 -17.01
N THR A 66 -6.40 9.97 -18.23
CA THR A 66 -7.44 9.03 -18.69
C THR A 66 -6.89 7.60 -18.74
N VAL A 67 -7.76 6.58 -18.79
CA VAL A 67 -7.34 5.17 -18.72
C VAL A 67 -6.35 4.81 -19.84
N ASP A 68 -6.69 5.12 -21.09
CA ASP A 68 -5.80 4.95 -22.25
C ASP A 68 -4.42 5.58 -22.05
N ARG A 69 -4.38 6.85 -21.64
CA ARG A 69 -3.12 7.55 -21.41
C ARG A 69 -2.34 6.95 -20.25
N HIS A 70 -3.02 6.57 -19.18
CA HIS A 70 -2.42 5.87 -18.04
C HIS A 70 -1.74 4.58 -18.46
N LEU A 71 -2.37 3.74 -19.30
CA LEU A 71 -1.77 2.51 -19.82
C LEU A 71 -0.44 2.77 -20.56
N VAL A 72 -0.39 3.82 -21.38
CA VAL A 72 0.85 4.20 -22.08
C VAL A 72 1.91 4.73 -21.11
N GLU A 73 1.54 5.58 -20.16
CA GLU A 73 2.46 6.10 -19.14
C GLU A 73 3.00 4.97 -18.23
N THR A 74 2.17 3.98 -17.89
CA THR A 74 2.61 2.78 -17.17
C THR A 74 3.62 1.98 -18.00
N ALA A 75 3.43 1.86 -19.32
CA ALA A 75 4.43 1.25 -20.21
C ALA A 75 5.74 2.05 -20.26
N VAL A 76 5.66 3.39 -20.26
CA VAL A 76 6.84 4.27 -20.16
C VAL A 76 7.61 4.03 -18.87
N ARG A 77 6.92 3.94 -17.72
CA ARG A 77 7.55 3.60 -16.43
C ARG A 77 8.14 2.20 -16.42
N ALA A 78 7.43 1.23 -17.00
CA ALA A 78 7.89 -0.14 -17.13
C ALA A 78 9.17 -0.25 -17.98
N ALA A 79 9.33 0.60 -19.02
CA ALA A 79 10.54 0.64 -19.83
C ALA A 79 11.81 0.93 -19.01
N GLU A 80 11.71 1.78 -17.98
CA GLU A 80 12.81 2.10 -17.05
C GLU A 80 13.21 0.88 -16.18
N LEU A 81 12.29 -0.07 -16.00
CA LEU A 81 12.45 -1.26 -15.14
C LEU A 81 12.84 -2.52 -15.90
N THR A 82 12.96 -2.47 -17.23
CA THR A 82 13.27 -3.64 -18.09
C THR A 82 14.54 -4.40 -17.71
N ARG A 83 15.53 -3.72 -17.12
CA ARG A 83 16.78 -4.35 -16.65
C ARG A 83 16.64 -5.12 -15.33
N ARG A 84 15.51 -4.99 -14.63
CA ARG A 84 15.22 -5.66 -13.35
C ARG A 84 14.42 -6.95 -13.54
N VAL A 85 14.09 -7.34 -14.77
CA VAL A 85 13.23 -8.49 -15.05
C VAL A 85 13.82 -9.39 -16.12
N GLY A 86 13.57 -10.70 -16.03
CA GLY A 86 14.02 -11.67 -17.04
C GLY A 86 13.26 -11.62 -18.36
N ARG A 87 12.04 -11.06 -18.39
CA ARG A 87 11.15 -10.99 -19.56
C ARG A 87 10.61 -9.56 -19.79
N PRO A 88 11.45 -8.62 -20.26
CA PRO A 88 11.04 -7.22 -20.44
C PRO A 88 9.91 -7.05 -21.46
N ASP A 89 9.81 -7.94 -22.44
CA ASP A 89 8.71 -7.99 -23.41
C ASP A 89 7.36 -8.22 -22.75
N LEU A 90 7.27 -9.17 -21.81
CA LEU A 90 6.04 -9.44 -21.06
C LEU A 90 5.69 -8.30 -20.10
N LEU A 91 6.69 -7.68 -19.46
CA LEU A 91 6.48 -6.53 -18.58
C LEU A 91 5.83 -5.36 -19.35
N LEU A 92 6.38 -5.01 -20.52
CA LEU A 92 5.88 -3.90 -21.34
C LEU A 92 4.46 -4.15 -21.85
N VAL A 93 4.17 -5.37 -22.30
CA VAL A 93 2.82 -5.73 -22.76
C VAL A 93 1.84 -5.80 -21.60
N ALA A 94 2.24 -6.34 -20.44
CA ALA A 94 1.40 -6.34 -19.24
C ALA A 94 1.10 -4.91 -18.76
N ALA A 95 2.08 -4.01 -18.80
CA ALA A 95 1.91 -2.59 -18.46
C ALA A 95 0.85 -1.90 -19.35
N LEU A 96 0.88 -2.17 -20.65
CA LEU A 96 -0.13 -1.66 -21.59
C LEU A 96 -1.54 -2.25 -21.35
N LEU A 97 -1.63 -3.47 -20.81
CA LEU A 97 -2.90 -4.21 -20.71
C LEU A 97 -3.49 -4.28 -19.29
N HIS A 98 -2.74 -3.91 -18.24
CA HIS A 98 -3.11 -4.16 -16.84
C HIS A 98 -4.53 -3.68 -16.48
N ASP A 99 -4.93 -2.55 -17.06
CA ASP A 99 -6.20 -1.88 -16.78
C ASP A 99 -7.21 -1.94 -17.94
N ILE A 100 -6.95 -2.76 -18.97
CA ILE A 100 -7.80 -2.84 -20.17
C ILE A 100 -9.26 -3.22 -19.85
N GLY A 101 -9.47 -3.92 -18.73
CA GLY A 101 -10.79 -4.31 -18.24
C GLY A 101 -11.66 -3.17 -17.69
N LYS A 102 -11.12 -1.97 -17.41
CA LYS A 102 -11.90 -0.83 -16.87
C LYS A 102 -13.04 -0.38 -17.80
N GLY A 103 -12.95 -0.74 -19.07
CA GLY A 103 -13.97 -0.56 -20.10
C GLY A 103 -15.24 -1.40 -19.92
N TRP A 104 -15.21 -2.42 -19.07
CA TRP A 104 -16.23 -3.48 -18.97
C TRP A 104 -16.94 -3.46 -17.60
N PRO A 105 -18.16 -4.02 -17.51
CA PRO A 105 -18.86 -4.18 -16.24
C PRO A 105 -18.18 -5.23 -15.35
N GLY A 106 -18.29 -5.08 -14.03
CA GLY A 106 -17.73 -6.00 -13.05
C GLY A 106 -16.33 -5.60 -12.57
N ASP A 107 -15.57 -6.59 -12.08
CA ASP A 107 -14.18 -6.43 -11.67
C ASP A 107 -13.29 -6.33 -12.92
N HIS A 108 -12.64 -5.17 -13.07
CA HIS A 108 -11.74 -4.87 -14.18
C HIS A 108 -10.54 -5.81 -14.27
N SER A 109 -10.07 -6.39 -13.16
CA SER A 109 -8.96 -7.34 -13.20
C SER A 109 -9.40 -8.69 -13.75
N VAL A 110 -10.62 -9.15 -13.42
CA VAL A 110 -11.21 -10.37 -13.99
C VAL A 110 -11.50 -10.20 -15.47
N ALA A 111 -12.15 -9.10 -15.86
CA ALA A 111 -12.43 -8.81 -17.27
C ALA A 111 -11.13 -8.61 -18.06
N GLY A 112 -10.15 -7.92 -17.45
CA GLY A 112 -8.83 -7.67 -18.02
C GLY A 112 -8.07 -8.96 -18.30
N GLU A 113 -8.12 -9.97 -17.42
CA GLU A 113 -7.50 -11.27 -17.65
C GLU A 113 -7.98 -11.92 -18.96
N ILE A 114 -9.30 -11.94 -19.18
CA ILE A 114 -9.91 -12.57 -20.37
C ILE A 114 -9.44 -11.83 -21.63
N ILE A 115 -9.48 -10.50 -21.61
CA ILE A 115 -9.04 -9.66 -22.73
C ILE A 115 -7.55 -9.84 -22.99
N ALA A 116 -6.74 -9.88 -21.94
CA ALA A 116 -5.29 -10.05 -22.04
C ALA A 116 -4.93 -11.39 -22.68
N ARG A 117 -5.67 -12.47 -22.37
CA ARG A 117 -5.48 -13.78 -23.04
C ARG A 117 -5.69 -13.68 -24.54
N ASP A 118 -6.80 -13.08 -24.95
CA ASP A 118 -7.17 -12.94 -26.37
C ASP A 118 -6.21 -12.02 -27.12
N VAL A 119 -5.83 -10.88 -26.51
CA VAL A 119 -4.91 -9.91 -27.10
C VAL A 119 -3.50 -10.50 -27.21
N ALA A 120 -2.99 -11.16 -26.16
CA ALA A 120 -1.66 -11.78 -26.18
C ALA A 120 -1.56 -12.89 -27.24
N ALA A 121 -2.58 -13.74 -27.34
CA ALA A 121 -2.64 -14.78 -28.37
C ALA A 121 -2.70 -14.17 -29.78
N ARG A 122 -3.44 -13.06 -29.96
CA ARG A 122 -3.50 -12.34 -31.24
C ARG A 122 -2.18 -11.70 -31.62
N ILE A 123 -1.46 -11.11 -30.66
CA ILE A 123 -0.10 -10.55 -30.84
C ILE A 123 0.91 -11.65 -31.16
N GLY A 124 0.59 -12.92 -30.90
CA GLY A 124 1.43 -14.07 -31.24
C GLY A 124 2.39 -14.49 -30.13
N PHE A 125 2.05 -14.25 -28.86
CA PHE A 125 2.71 -14.90 -27.74
C PHE A 125 2.33 -16.39 -27.67
N ASP A 126 3.24 -17.22 -27.17
CA ASP A 126 2.95 -18.63 -26.97
C ASP A 126 2.01 -18.88 -25.77
N ARG A 127 1.59 -20.12 -25.57
CA ARG A 127 0.60 -20.44 -24.53
C ARG A 127 1.12 -20.18 -23.11
N ALA A 128 2.43 -20.30 -22.87
CA ALA A 128 3.02 -20.06 -21.56
C ALA A 128 3.07 -18.55 -21.27
N ASP A 129 3.52 -17.77 -22.24
CA ASP A 129 3.58 -16.31 -22.14
C ASP A 129 2.19 -15.68 -22.01
N VAL A 130 1.20 -16.21 -22.74
CA VAL A 130 -0.21 -15.80 -22.61
C VAL A 130 -0.72 -16.05 -21.19
N ALA A 131 -0.34 -17.17 -20.55
CA ALA A 131 -0.75 -17.45 -19.18
C ALA A 131 -0.09 -16.49 -18.19
N VAL A 132 1.19 -16.12 -18.38
CA VAL A 132 1.88 -15.13 -17.56
C VAL A 132 1.24 -13.75 -17.72
N LEU A 133 1.01 -13.27 -18.95
CA LEU A 133 0.36 -11.98 -19.19
C LEU A 133 -1.04 -11.91 -18.57
N ALA A 134 -1.83 -12.98 -18.71
CA ALA A 134 -3.14 -13.08 -18.07
C ALA A 134 -3.03 -13.00 -16.54
N CYS A 135 -2.09 -13.72 -15.95
CA CYS A 135 -1.83 -13.69 -14.51
C CYS A 135 -1.43 -12.28 -14.03
N LEU A 136 -0.52 -11.61 -14.75
CA LEU A 136 -0.09 -10.25 -14.42
C LEU A 136 -1.25 -9.26 -14.45
N VAL A 137 -2.09 -9.32 -15.48
CA VAL A 137 -3.27 -8.45 -15.59
C VAL A 137 -4.32 -8.80 -14.52
N ARG A 138 -4.54 -10.08 -14.24
CA ARG A 138 -5.47 -10.53 -13.19
C ARG A 138 -5.09 -10.05 -11.79
N HIS A 139 -3.79 -9.99 -11.52
CA HIS A 139 -3.24 -9.76 -10.19
C HIS A 139 -2.46 -8.44 -10.07
N HIS A 140 -2.61 -7.48 -11.00
CA HIS A 140 -1.82 -6.24 -11.00
C HIS A 140 -1.97 -5.40 -9.71
N LEU A 141 -3.06 -5.55 -8.95
CA LEU A 141 -3.26 -4.91 -7.64
C LEU A 141 -2.82 -5.76 -6.45
N LEU A 142 -2.51 -7.05 -6.66
CA LEU A 142 -2.31 -8.03 -5.58
C LEU A 142 -1.20 -7.61 -4.62
N LEU A 143 -0.02 -7.24 -5.14
CA LEU A 143 1.13 -6.93 -4.29
C LEU A 143 0.89 -5.67 -3.47
N ILE A 144 0.42 -4.58 -4.10
CA ILE A 144 0.20 -3.32 -3.40
C ILE A 144 -0.94 -3.40 -2.38
N GLU A 145 -2.03 -4.10 -2.71
CA GLU A 145 -3.15 -4.28 -1.78
C GLU A 145 -2.76 -5.19 -0.61
N THR A 146 -2.02 -6.27 -0.87
CA THR A 146 -1.56 -7.16 0.18
C THR A 146 -0.56 -6.45 1.09
N ALA A 147 0.46 -5.81 0.52
CA ALA A 147 1.50 -5.10 1.27
C ALA A 147 0.94 -4.00 2.18
N THR A 148 -0.14 -3.34 1.78
CA THR A 148 -0.70 -2.20 2.51
C THR A 148 -1.91 -2.52 3.39
N ARG A 149 -2.58 -3.67 3.18
CA ARG A 149 -3.82 -4.01 3.90
C ARG A 149 -3.76 -5.32 4.67
N ARG A 150 -2.73 -6.14 4.47
CA ARG A 150 -2.60 -7.43 5.13
C ARG A 150 -1.41 -7.47 6.07
N ASP A 151 -1.53 -8.34 7.06
CA ASP A 151 -0.44 -8.76 7.92
C ASP A 151 0.50 -9.68 7.13
N LEU A 152 1.74 -9.20 6.91
CA LEU A 152 2.78 -9.92 6.17
C LEU A 152 3.43 -11.04 6.98
N ASP A 153 3.22 -11.05 8.30
CA ASP A 153 3.69 -12.12 9.18
C ASP A 153 2.70 -13.28 9.25
N ASP A 154 1.48 -13.12 8.71
CA ASP A 154 0.55 -14.24 8.56
C ASP A 154 1.01 -15.13 7.39
N PRO A 155 1.46 -16.37 7.64
CA PRO A 155 1.94 -17.25 6.58
C PRO A 155 0.84 -17.58 5.57
N VAL A 156 -0.44 -17.47 5.92
CA VAL A 156 -1.54 -17.63 4.96
C VAL A 156 -1.51 -16.52 3.90
N THR A 157 -1.16 -15.28 4.29
CA THR A 157 -1.03 -14.14 3.36
C THR A 157 0.08 -14.39 2.34
N VAL A 158 1.27 -14.80 2.80
CA VAL A 158 2.41 -15.05 1.91
C VAL A 158 2.12 -16.21 0.98
N LYS A 159 1.53 -17.29 1.52
CA LYS A 159 1.17 -18.48 0.75
C LYS A 159 0.12 -18.20 -0.32
N SER A 160 -0.91 -17.42 -0.02
CA SER A 160 -1.94 -17.09 -1.01
C SER A 160 -1.38 -16.27 -2.17
N VAL A 161 -0.45 -15.34 -1.91
CA VAL A 161 0.25 -14.61 -2.97
C VAL A 161 1.14 -15.55 -3.79
N ALA A 162 1.89 -16.45 -3.13
CA ALA A 162 2.73 -17.45 -3.80
C ALA A 162 1.91 -18.37 -4.72
N GLU A 163 0.76 -18.87 -4.23
CA GLU A 163 -0.17 -19.69 -5.01
C GLU A 163 -0.76 -18.92 -6.21
N ALA A 164 -1.07 -17.63 -6.04
CA ALA A 164 -1.61 -16.80 -7.12
C ALA A 164 -0.59 -16.51 -8.23
N VAL A 165 0.67 -16.22 -7.90
CA VAL A 165 1.72 -15.91 -8.89
C VAL A 165 2.38 -17.15 -9.49
N GLY A 166 2.42 -18.27 -8.74
CA GLY A 166 2.89 -19.59 -9.17
C GLY A 166 4.38 -19.74 -9.48
N SER A 167 5.13 -18.66 -9.76
CA SER A 167 6.56 -18.72 -10.09
C SER A 167 7.31 -17.43 -9.75
N THR A 168 8.61 -17.56 -9.45
CA THR A 168 9.48 -16.41 -9.15
C THR A 168 9.59 -15.43 -10.33
N GLY A 169 9.60 -15.92 -11.57
CA GLY A 169 9.61 -15.07 -12.76
C GLY A 169 8.33 -14.24 -12.92
N THR A 170 7.17 -14.81 -12.59
CA THR A 170 5.90 -14.05 -12.61
C THR A 170 5.84 -13.04 -11.47
N LEU A 171 6.34 -13.40 -10.28
CA LEU A 171 6.45 -12.49 -9.14
C LEU A 171 7.35 -11.28 -9.44
N GLU A 172 8.50 -11.52 -10.08
CA GLU A 172 9.44 -10.48 -10.51
C GLU A 172 8.78 -9.48 -11.47
N LEU A 173 8.07 -9.98 -12.49
CA LEU A 173 7.32 -9.15 -13.43
C LEU A 173 6.19 -8.38 -12.74
N LEU A 174 5.46 -9.03 -11.83
CA LEU A 174 4.37 -8.40 -11.09
C LEU A 174 4.85 -7.29 -10.17
N HIS A 175 6.02 -7.47 -9.55
CA HIS A 175 6.66 -6.43 -8.74
C HIS A 175 7.00 -5.20 -9.59
N ALA A 176 7.67 -5.39 -10.72
CA ALA A 176 8.01 -4.29 -11.62
C ALA A 176 6.75 -3.60 -12.19
N LEU A 177 5.71 -4.37 -12.53
CA LEU A 177 4.43 -3.83 -13.00
C LEU A 177 3.74 -2.98 -11.92
N THR A 178 3.73 -3.45 -10.67
CA THR A 178 3.14 -2.74 -9.52
C THR A 178 3.82 -1.39 -9.30
N GLU A 179 5.16 -1.36 -9.36
CA GLU A 179 5.94 -0.13 -9.24
C GLU A 179 5.69 0.83 -10.41
N ALA A 180 5.69 0.32 -11.65
CA ALA A 180 5.43 1.13 -12.84
C ALA A 180 4.03 1.78 -12.82
N ASP A 181 3.00 1.01 -12.44
CA ASP A 181 1.61 1.48 -12.35
C ASP A 181 1.45 2.58 -11.30
N ALA A 182 2.02 2.37 -10.12
CA ALA A 182 1.98 3.37 -9.05
C ALA A 182 2.72 4.66 -9.44
N LEU A 183 3.88 4.57 -10.09
CA LEU A 183 4.63 5.72 -10.59
C LEU A 183 3.91 6.47 -11.72
N ALA A 184 3.12 5.78 -12.54
CA ALA A 184 2.32 6.38 -13.61
C ALA A 184 1.04 7.05 -13.09
N THR A 185 0.46 6.51 -12.02
CA THR A 185 -0.72 7.09 -11.37
C THR A 185 -0.45 8.53 -10.89
N GLY A 186 0.67 8.72 -10.18
CA GLY A 186 1.15 10.03 -9.73
C GLY A 186 2.06 9.95 -8.50
N PRO A 187 2.71 11.07 -8.10
CA PRO A 187 3.69 11.09 -7.00
C PRO A 187 3.09 10.69 -5.65
N ALA A 188 1.79 10.88 -5.45
CA ALA A 188 1.10 10.46 -4.22
C ALA A 188 0.83 8.94 -4.14
N ALA A 189 0.96 8.20 -5.25
CA ALA A 189 0.63 6.77 -5.33
C ALA A 189 1.83 5.86 -5.00
N TRP A 190 3.07 6.31 -5.22
CA TRP A 190 4.28 5.56 -4.87
C TRP A 190 5.19 6.36 -3.95
N SER A 191 5.48 5.82 -2.76
CA SER A 191 6.44 6.40 -1.80
C SER A 191 7.51 5.39 -1.46
N SER A 192 8.64 5.85 -0.90
CA SER A 192 9.74 4.98 -0.44
C SER A 192 9.23 3.89 0.52
N TRP A 193 8.29 4.23 1.39
CA TRP A 193 7.63 3.30 2.31
C TRP A 193 6.74 2.26 1.59
N ARG A 194 5.89 2.66 0.63
CA ARG A 194 5.10 1.66 -0.12
C ARG A 194 6.02 0.72 -0.88
N GLY A 195 7.11 1.25 -1.44
CA GLY A 195 8.16 0.46 -2.08
C GLY A 195 8.79 -0.55 -1.12
N SER A 196 9.13 -0.16 0.11
CA SER A 196 9.73 -1.09 1.08
C SER A 196 8.76 -2.18 1.52
N LEU A 197 7.47 -1.87 1.72
CA LEU A 197 6.46 -2.88 2.04
C LEU A 197 6.26 -3.90 0.92
N VAL A 198 6.16 -3.43 -0.32
CA VAL A 198 6.04 -4.32 -1.48
C VAL A 198 7.29 -5.17 -1.64
N ALA A 199 8.48 -4.59 -1.48
CA ALA A 199 9.74 -5.31 -1.55
C ALA A 199 9.86 -6.39 -0.46
N ASP A 200 9.44 -6.10 0.77
CA ASP A 200 9.43 -7.08 1.87
C ASP A 200 8.47 -8.24 1.58
N LEU A 201 7.25 -7.94 1.12
CA LEU A 201 6.30 -8.98 0.68
C LEU A 201 6.90 -9.84 -0.44
N VAL A 202 7.47 -9.23 -1.48
CA VAL A 202 8.08 -9.96 -2.61
C VAL A 202 9.21 -10.86 -2.14
N LYS A 203 10.05 -10.39 -1.21
CA LYS A 203 11.13 -11.20 -0.62
C LYS A 203 10.58 -12.44 0.09
N ARG A 204 9.54 -12.28 0.91
CA ARG A 204 8.89 -13.38 1.65
C ARG A 204 8.24 -14.39 0.70
N VAL A 205 7.53 -13.91 -0.33
CA VAL A 205 6.88 -14.77 -1.34
C VAL A 205 7.92 -15.51 -2.18
N ALA A 206 9.03 -14.87 -2.55
CA ALA A 206 10.11 -15.52 -3.28
C ALA A 206 10.74 -16.66 -2.48
N ALA A 207 10.91 -16.49 -1.16
CA ALA A 207 11.37 -17.56 -0.28
C ALA A 207 10.39 -18.74 -0.21
N GLU A 208 9.09 -18.46 -0.07
CA GLU A 208 8.04 -19.49 -0.09
C GLU A 208 8.06 -20.28 -1.41
N LEU A 209 8.16 -19.59 -2.55
CA LEU A 209 8.23 -20.22 -3.88
C LEU A 209 9.49 -21.04 -4.10
N ALA A 210 10.61 -20.67 -3.47
CA ALA A 210 11.85 -21.42 -3.51
C ALA A 210 11.81 -22.71 -2.66
N GLY A 211 10.70 -22.96 -1.94
CA GLY A 211 10.60 -24.03 -0.96
C GLY A 211 11.43 -23.75 0.30
N ASP A 212 11.94 -22.53 0.45
CA ASP A 212 12.69 -22.07 1.60
C ASP A 212 11.70 -21.58 2.66
N ALA A 213 10.85 -22.51 3.11
CA ALA A 213 9.92 -22.32 4.23
C ALA A 213 10.66 -21.98 5.55
N GLY A 214 11.99 -21.90 5.54
CA GLY A 214 12.86 -21.60 6.66
C GLY A 214 13.27 -20.13 6.84
N SER A 215 13.12 -19.24 5.85
CA SER A 215 13.50 -17.83 6.03
C SER A 215 12.34 -16.92 6.47
N GLY A 216 11.10 -17.38 6.33
CA GLY A 216 9.94 -16.81 7.03
C GLY A 216 9.91 -17.15 8.53
N ALA A 217 10.65 -18.17 8.97
CA ALA A 217 10.76 -18.53 10.39
C ALA A 217 11.41 -17.43 11.25
N GLY A 218 12.19 -16.53 10.64
CA GLY A 218 12.74 -15.36 11.31
C GLY A 218 11.67 -14.33 11.74
N ALA A 219 10.64 -14.13 10.92
CA ALA A 219 9.54 -13.20 11.22
C ALA A 219 8.34 -13.89 11.92
N LEU A 220 8.07 -15.15 11.60
CA LEU A 220 7.11 -16.00 12.33
C LEU A 220 7.47 -16.14 13.81
N ALA A 221 8.75 -16.02 14.14
CA ALA A 221 9.23 -16.01 15.51
C ALA A 221 9.07 -14.66 16.20
N GLU A 222 8.94 -13.51 15.54
CA GLU A 222 9.06 -12.18 16.18
C GLU A 222 7.82 -11.71 16.97
N ARG A 223 6.62 -12.23 16.69
CA ARG A 223 5.39 -11.79 17.39
C ARG A 223 5.05 -12.63 18.62
N ASP A 224 5.37 -13.93 18.57
CA ASP A 224 5.47 -14.81 19.73
C ASP A 224 6.92 -14.81 20.31
N ALA A 225 7.83 -13.99 19.76
CA ALA A 225 9.15 -13.79 20.33
C ALA A 225 8.99 -13.17 21.71
N PRO A 226 9.90 -13.53 22.63
CA PRO A 226 10.06 -12.76 23.85
C PRO A 226 10.14 -11.28 23.49
N ALA A 227 9.46 -10.44 24.29
CA ALA A 227 9.53 -9.00 24.14
C ALA A 227 11.00 -8.58 24.05
N SER A 228 11.31 -7.70 23.10
CA SER A 228 12.67 -7.14 23.04
C SER A 228 13.02 -6.49 24.38
N ALA A 229 14.31 -6.43 24.73
CA ALA A 229 14.74 -5.79 25.98
C ALA A 229 14.21 -4.35 26.13
N GLU A 230 13.98 -3.64 25.03
CA GLU A 230 13.33 -2.32 25.07
C GLU A 230 11.84 -2.40 25.42
N GLN A 231 11.09 -3.29 24.77
CA GLN A 231 9.67 -3.51 25.07
C GLN A 231 9.45 -3.96 26.51
N GLU A 232 10.30 -4.85 27.02
CA GLU A 232 10.26 -5.30 28.41
C GLU A 232 10.55 -4.13 29.38
N ARG A 233 11.58 -3.32 29.13
CA ARG A 233 11.86 -2.11 29.92
C ARG A 233 10.67 -1.15 29.97
N LEU A 234 10.06 -0.88 28.81
CA LEU A 234 8.89 -0.01 28.72
C LEU A 234 7.69 -0.59 29.47
N ALA A 235 7.47 -1.91 29.38
CA ALA A 235 6.40 -2.60 30.08
C ALA A 235 6.57 -2.54 31.61
N VAL A 236 7.77 -2.83 32.11
CA VAL A 236 8.09 -2.74 33.55
C VAL A 236 7.90 -1.31 34.05
N GLU A 237 8.32 -0.30 33.29
CA GLU A 237 8.12 1.09 33.67
C GLU A 237 6.63 1.49 33.67
N ALA A 238 5.85 0.99 32.73
CA ALA A 238 4.41 1.25 32.66
C ALA A 238 3.67 0.69 33.88
N VAL A 239 4.02 -0.51 34.33
CA VAL A 239 3.47 -1.12 35.57
C VAL A 239 3.88 -0.33 36.79
N ARG A 240 5.18 0.00 36.90
CA ARG A 240 5.72 0.73 38.05
C ARG A 240 5.09 2.10 38.22
N THR A 241 4.81 2.80 37.12
CA THR A 241 4.27 4.17 37.14
C THR A 241 2.74 4.21 37.07
N GLY A 242 2.09 3.12 36.65
CA GLY A 242 0.66 3.09 36.35
C GLY A 242 0.26 3.99 35.17
N ALA A 243 1.23 4.45 34.38
CA ALA A 243 1.04 5.46 33.33
C ALA A 243 1.64 4.98 32.00
N PRO A 244 1.15 5.48 30.85
CA PRO A 244 1.72 5.15 29.56
C PRO A 244 3.19 5.58 29.45
N VAL A 245 4.01 4.74 28.83
CA VAL A 245 5.43 4.98 28.53
C VAL A 245 5.63 4.88 27.02
N LEU A 246 6.38 5.82 26.45
CA LEU A 246 6.55 5.93 25.00
C LEU A 246 8.03 5.77 24.62
N GLY A 247 8.30 5.02 23.55
CA GLY A 247 9.58 4.95 22.87
C GLY A 247 9.43 5.39 21.40
N LEU A 248 10.40 6.14 20.86
CA LEU A 248 10.41 6.58 19.47
C LEU A 248 11.68 6.04 18.78
N ARG A 249 11.51 5.42 17.61
CA ARG A 249 12.62 4.97 16.76
C ARG A 249 12.45 5.55 15.36
N ALA A 250 13.47 6.28 14.89
CA ALA A 250 13.55 6.67 13.49
C ALA A 250 14.13 5.48 12.70
N GLU A 251 13.41 4.99 11.68
CA GLU A 251 14.01 4.06 10.72
C GLU A 251 15.05 4.83 9.90
N ALA A 252 16.33 4.51 10.10
CA ALA A 252 17.37 4.90 9.16
C ALA A 252 17.19 4.05 7.90
N GLY A 253 16.89 4.69 6.77
CA GLY A 253 16.79 4.01 5.48
C GLY A 253 18.07 3.23 5.24
N GLY A 254 17.92 1.95 4.92
CA GLY A 254 19.03 1.02 4.78
C GLY A 254 20.18 1.64 4.01
N SER A 255 21.26 1.96 4.73
CA SER A 255 22.51 2.35 4.10
C SER A 255 23.00 1.12 3.35
N ALA A 256 23.06 1.22 2.03
CA ALA A 256 23.84 0.30 1.22
C ALA A 256 25.26 0.24 1.81
N SER A 257 25.59 -0.90 2.38
CA SER A 257 26.94 -1.31 2.72
C SER A 257 27.75 -1.38 1.42
N GLY A 258 28.51 -0.33 1.15
CA GLY A 258 29.56 -0.32 0.15
C GLY A 258 30.88 0.04 0.82
N GLU A 259 31.53 -0.96 1.42
CA GLU A 259 32.96 -0.90 1.68
C GLU A 259 33.72 -0.98 0.35
N GLY A 260 34.71 -0.10 0.18
CA GLY A 260 35.62 -0.14 -0.97
C GLY A 260 36.33 1.19 -1.17
N GLY A 261 37.40 1.41 -0.41
CA GLY A 261 38.21 2.62 -0.43
C GLY A 261 38.98 2.87 -1.73
N GLY A 262 39.45 4.12 -1.88
CA GLY A 262 40.35 4.54 -2.94
C GLY A 262 40.68 6.02 -2.85
N SER A 263 41.74 6.34 -2.13
CA SER A 263 42.39 7.65 -2.05
C SER A 263 42.82 8.19 -3.43
N GLY A 264 42.65 9.49 -3.68
CA GLY A 264 43.23 10.16 -4.84
C GLY A 264 43.06 11.68 -4.81
N SER A 265 44.13 12.37 -4.45
CA SER A 265 44.34 13.83 -4.51
C SER A 265 44.29 14.38 -5.94
N GLY A 266 43.83 15.63 -6.09
CA GLY A 266 44.05 16.42 -7.31
C GLY A 266 43.28 17.74 -7.32
N ALA A 267 44.02 18.85 -7.39
CA ALA A 267 43.55 20.23 -7.34
C ALA A 267 43.13 20.81 -8.70
N ASP A 268 42.61 22.04 -8.63
CA ASP A 268 42.61 23.10 -9.65
C ASP A 268 41.47 23.23 -10.68
N ALA A 269 40.62 24.23 -10.41
CA ALA A 269 40.52 25.51 -11.13
C ALA A 269 39.45 25.76 -12.23
N HIS A 270 38.81 26.93 -12.03
CA HIS A 270 38.24 27.91 -12.97
C HIS A 270 36.83 27.74 -13.59
N ALA A 271 35.96 28.66 -13.10
CA ALA A 271 35.13 29.64 -13.81
C ALA A 271 34.12 29.17 -14.87
N ASP A 272 32.83 29.53 -14.68
CA ASP A 272 32.22 30.67 -15.38
C ASP A 272 30.80 30.96 -14.83
N ALA A 273 30.47 32.24 -14.75
CA ALA A 273 29.19 32.76 -14.31
C ALA A 273 28.26 32.94 -15.52
N GLY A 274 27.26 32.08 -15.65
CA GLY A 274 26.16 32.23 -16.59
C GLY A 274 24.85 32.39 -15.84
N SER A 275 24.35 33.63 -15.74
CA SER A 275 23.03 33.95 -15.24
C SER A 275 21.96 33.46 -16.22
N GLY A 276 21.25 32.40 -15.83
CA GLY A 276 20.04 31.92 -16.49
C GLY A 276 18.97 31.68 -15.44
N ALA A 277 17.98 32.56 -15.38
CA ALA A 277 16.80 32.38 -14.55
C ALA A 277 16.04 31.14 -15.02
N GLY A 278 16.23 30.02 -14.32
CA GLY A 278 15.45 28.80 -14.45
C GLY A 278 14.93 28.42 -13.08
N ALA A 279 13.62 28.32 -12.95
CA ALA A 279 12.93 27.81 -11.77
C ALA A 279 13.40 26.37 -11.50
N ALA A 280 14.47 26.23 -10.73
CA ALA A 280 14.95 24.95 -10.24
C ALA A 280 13.98 24.43 -9.18
N GLY A 281 13.52 23.20 -9.40
CA GLY A 281 12.56 22.51 -8.56
C GLY A 281 12.92 22.61 -7.08
N ALA A 282 11.91 22.91 -6.28
CA ALA A 282 11.95 22.63 -4.86
C ALA A 282 12.34 21.16 -4.72
N GLY A 283 13.58 20.91 -4.28
CA GLY A 283 13.99 19.57 -3.90
C GLY A 283 12.99 19.08 -2.88
N GLU A 284 12.19 18.08 -3.26
CA GLU A 284 11.44 17.28 -2.31
C GLU A 284 12.46 16.76 -1.31
N GLN A 285 12.45 17.34 -0.12
CA GLN A 285 13.17 16.77 1.00
C GLN A 285 12.66 15.33 1.12
N PRO A 286 13.55 14.33 1.21
CA PRO A 286 13.10 12.96 1.38
C PRO A 286 12.14 12.92 2.56
N GLU A 287 10.90 12.46 2.34
CA GLU A 287 9.94 12.28 3.42
C GLU A 287 10.66 11.53 4.54
N PRO A 288 10.62 12.04 5.79
CA PRO A 288 11.19 11.31 6.90
C PRO A 288 10.53 9.93 6.91
N LEU A 289 11.36 8.91 6.74
CA LEU A 289 10.98 7.51 6.87
C LEU A 289 10.15 7.39 8.15
N GLY A 290 9.02 6.68 8.04
CA GLY A 290 8.05 6.59 9.12
C GLY A 290 8.73 6.29 10.46
N VAL A 291 8.20 6.89 11.53
CA VAL A 291 8.71 6.68 12.88
C VAL A 291 7.91 5.60 13.54
N GLU A 292 8.64 4.66 14.13
CA GLU A 292 8.07 3.65 14.99
C GLU A 292 7.88 4.25 16.39
N LEU A 293 6.63 4.26 16.83
CA LEU A 293 6.20 4.67 18.16
C LEU A 293 5.79 3.41 18.93
N LEU A 294 6.52 3.13 20.00
CA LEU A 294 6.17 2.12 20.98
C LEU A 294 5.40 2.80 22.13
N VAL A 295 4.27 2.23 22.52
CA VAL A 295 3.49 2.68 23.67
C VAL A 295 3.21 1.48 24.57
N ALA A 296 3.75 1.50 25.78
CA ALA A 296 3.47 0.51 26.82
C ALA A 296 2.53 1.11 27.85
N LEU A 297 1.47 0.40 28.22
CA LEU A 297 0.55 0.82 29.27
C LEU A 297 -0.15 -0.36 29.93
N PRO A 298 -0.58 -0.24 31.20
CA PRO A 298 -1.42 -1.25 31.84
C PRO A 298 -2.65 -1.55 30.99
N GLU A 299 -3.05 -2.83 30.94
CA GLU A 299 -4.22 -3.26 30.19
C GLU A 299 -5.49 -2.60 30.76
N GLN A 300 -6.19 -1.87 29.89
CA GLN A 300 -7.42 -1.14 30.20
C GLN A 300 -8.24 -0.93 28.93
N GLY A 301 -9.52 -0.58 29.09
CA GLY A 301 -10.37 -0.14 27.98
C GLY A 301 -9.90 1.19 27.38
N GLY A 302 -10.27 1.45 26.13
CA GLY A 302 -10.14 2.75 25.48
C GLY A 302 -8.79 2.99 24.82
N VAL A 303 -7.86 2.04 24.91
CA VAL A 303 -6.46 2.25 24.56
C VAL A 303 -6.25 2.56 23.08
N LEU A 304 -6.75 1.71 22.18
CA LEU A 304 -6.63 1.94 20.74
C LEU A 304 -7.27 3.27 20.30
N PRO A 305 -8.55 3.57 20.65
CA PRO A 305 -9.13 4.85 20.28
C PRO A 305 -8.42 6.04 20.93
N ALA A 306 -7.94 5.94 22.17
CA ALA A 306 -7.19 7.02 22.82
C ALA A 306 -5.89 7.34 22.08
N VAL A 307 -5.07 6.32 21.78
CA VAL A 307 -3.81 6.50 21.04
C VAL A 307 -4.08 7.03 19.63
N ALA A 308 -5.02 6.44 18.88
CA ALA A 308 -5.40 6.92 17.56
C ALA A 308 -5.87 8.39 17.58
N GLY A 309 -6.64 8.76 18.60
CA GLY A 309 -7.15 10.12 18.80
C GLY A 309 -6.04 11.12 19.07
N VAL A 310 -5.11 10.81 19.99
CA VAL A 310 -3.96 11.66 20.30
C VAL A 310 -3.06 11.83 19.09
N LEU A 311 -2.72 10.74 18.39
CA LEU A 311 -1.94 10.80 17.15
C LEU A 311 -2.61 11.69 16.10
N ALA A 312 -3.92 11.54 15.93
CA ALA A 312 -4.69 12.39 15.04
C ALA A 312 -4.61 13.86 15.46
N LEU A 313 -4.77 14.20 16.76
CA LEU A 313 -4.66 15.58 17.25
C LEU A 313 -3.27 16.21 16.97
N HIS A 314 -2.22 15.39 16.97
CA HIS A 314 -0.85 15.79 16.65
C HIS A 314 -0.50 15.73 15.15
N ARG A 315 -1.47 15.48 14.27
CA ARG A 315 -1.29 15.37 12.80
C ARG A 315 -0.27 14.30 12.40
N LEU A 316 -0.31 13.19 13.12
CA LEU A 316 0.46 12.00 12.80
C LEU A 316 -0.43 11.06 11.99
N ALA A 317 -0.06 10.86 10.73
CA ALA A 317 -0.69 9.89 9.86
C ALA A 317 -0.28 8.49 10.32
N VAL A 318 -1.27 7.66 10.70
CA VAL A 318 -1.06 6.28 11.09
C VAL A 318 -0.96 5.42 9.83
N ARG A 319 0.03 4.55 9.77
CA ARG A 319 0.21 3.59 8.67
C ARG A 319 -0.07 2.17 9.12
N THR A 320 0.45 1.80 10.28
CA THR A 320 0.21 0.50 10.93
C THR A 320 0.07 0.71 12.42
N ALA A 321 -0.74 -0.13 13.05
CA ALA A 321 -0.89 -0.19 14.48
C ALA A 321 -1.00 -1.66 14.90
N GLU A 322 -0.05 -2.13 15.68
CA GLU A 322 -0.05 -3.47 16.25
C GLU A 322 -0.27 -3.39 17.76
N LEU A 323 -1.12 -4.29 18.27
CA LEU A 323 -1.46 -4.41 19.67
C LEU A 323 -1.18 -5.84 20.14
N ARG A 324 -0.31 -5.98 21.14
CA ARG A 324 -0.08 -7.25 21.83
C ARG A 324 -0.15 -7.06 23.34
N ALA A 325 -0.72 -8.03 24.04
CA ALA A 325 -0.54 -8.14 25.49
C ALA A 325 0.84 -8.74 25.78
N LEU A 326 1.53 -8.21 26.79
CA LEU A 326 2.80 -8.73 27.29
C LEU A 326 2.59 -9.33 28.67
N GLU A 327 3.08 -10.55 28.86
CA GLU A 327 3.26 -11.12 30.19
C GLU A 327 4.44 -10.44 30.89
N LEU A 328 4.26 -10.16 32.18
CA LEU A 328 5.28 -9.51 32.98
C LEU A 328 6.27 -10.53 33.55
N PRO A 329 7.54 -10.12 33.80
CA PRO A 329 8.51 -10.95 34.48
C PRO A 329 8.01 -11.45 35.85
N GLU A 330 8.50 -12.62 36.26
CA GLU A 330 8.12 -13.26 37.54
C GLU A 330 8.24 -12.29 38.73
N GLY A 331 7.17 -12.19 39.52
CA GLY A 331 7.09 -11.32 40.70
C GLY A 331 6.36 -9.98 40.48
N MET A 332 5.96 -9.66 39.24
CA MET A 332 5.05 -8.55 38.94
C MET A 332 3.64 -9.05 38.62
N SER A 333 2.62 -8.37 39.16
CA SER A 333 1.21 -8.66 38.87
C SER A 333 0.64 -7.59 37.94
N GLY A 334 -0.13 -8.01 36.93
CA GLY A 334 -0.77 -7.14 35.95
C GLY A 334 -0.58 -7.66 34.52
N SER A 335 -1.20 -6.96 33.58
CA SER A 335 -1.01 -7.16 32.14
C SER A 335 -0.67 -5.81 31.51
N VAL A 336 0.24 -5.80 30.55
CA VAL A 336 0.63 -4.60 29.80
C VAL A 336 0.24 -4.78 28.35
N LEU A 337 -0.44 -3.78 27.80
CA LEU A 337 -0.59 -3.66 26.36
C LEU A 337 0.65 -2.96 25.79
N MET A 338 1.25 -3.59 24.78
CA MET A 338 2.30 -3.02 23.96
C MET A 338 1.74 -2.69 22.59
N LEU A 339 1.85 -1.42 22.24
CA LEU A 339 1.34 -0.83 21.03
C LEU A 339 2.52 -0.39 20.16
N GLN A 340 2.64 -0.94 18.96
CA GLN A 340 3.68 -0.59 18.00
C GLN A 340 3.04 0.08 16.78
N TRP A 341 3.31 1.36 16.61
CA TRP A 341 2.68 2.20 15.60
C TRP A 341 3.74 2.72 14.65
N ARG A 342 3.52 2.56 13.33
CA ARG A 342 4.28 3.35 12.36
C ARG A 342 3.49 4.59 12.00
N VAL A 343 4.08 5.75 12.26
CA VAL A 343 3.48 7.06 12.04
C VAL A 343 4.36 7.94 11.18
N ALA A 344 3.77 8.86 10.45
CA ALA A 344 4.49 9.91 9.75
C ALA A 344 3.88 11.27 10.11
N ALA A 345 4.73 12.28 10.31
CA ALA A 345 4.25 13.65 10.46
C ALA A 345 3.69 14.13 9.12
N GLU A 346 2.45 14.64 9.11
CA GLU A 346 1.89 15.25 7.90
C GLU A 346 2.66 16.52 7.50
N TYR A 347 3.18 17.25 8.49
CA TYR A 347 3.96 18.47 8.31
C TYR A 347 4.98 18.65 9.44
N GLY A 348 6.18 19.12 9.09
CA GLY A 348 7.19 19.55 10.05
C GLY A 348 7.87 18.41 10.80
N SER A 349 8.45 18.74 11.96
CA SER A 349 9.13 17.77 12.83
C SER A 349 8.12 16.99 13.69
N LEU A 350 8.52 15.79 14.09
CA LEU A 350 7.74 14.97 15.01
C LEU A 350 7.55 15.68 16.36
N PRO A 351 6.38 15.52 17.00
CA PRO A 351 6.15 16.05 18.33
C PRO A 351 7.07 15.37 19.36
N GLN A 352 7.42 16.12 20.41
CA GLN A 352 8.20 15.57 21.52
C GLN A 352 7.41 14.46 22.23
N ALA A 353 8.07 13.32 22.52
CA ALA A 353 7.46 12.17 23.18
C ALA A 353 6.76 12.54 24.50
N ALA A 354 7.33 13.47 25.27
CA ALA A 354 6.74 13.95 26.52
C ALA A 354 5.36 14.61 26.33
N ARG A 355 5.16 15.32 25.21
CA ARG A 355 3.87 15.96 24.89
C ARG A 355 2.83 14.92 24.46
N LEU A 356 3.21 13.98 23.60
CA LEU A 356 2.36 12.84 23.23
C LEU A 356 1.93 12.05 24.48
N ARG A 357 2.87 11.79 25.39
CA ARG A 357 2.61 11.11 26.66
C ARG A 357 1.61 11.88 27.52
N ALA A 358 1.79 13.19 27.70
CA ALA A 358 0.91 14.00 28.53
C ALA A 358 -0.53 14.01 27.99
N ASP A 359 -0.71 14.16 26.68
CA ASP A 359 -2.04 14.10 26.07
C ASP A 359 -2.64 12.70 26.11
N LEU A 360 -1.83 11.63 26.01
CA LEU A 360 -2.29 10.26 26.18
C LEU A 360 -2.75 9.95 27.61
N VAL A 361 -2.03 10.42 28.63
CA VAL A 361 -2.49 10.33 30.03
C VAL A 361 -3.86 10.99 30.17
N ARG A 362 -4.01 12.22 29.67
CA ARG A 362 -5.27 12.97 29.73
C ARG A 362 -6.41 12.34 28.93
N ALA A 363 -6.08 11.67 27.83
CA ALA A 363 -7.06 10.93 27.04
C ALA A 363 -7.58 9.69 27.78
N LEU A 364 -6.68 8.95 28.43
CA LEU A 364 -7.00 7.72 29.16
C LEU A 364 -7.73 8.00 30.48
N ASP A 365 -7.43 9.12 31.15
CA ASP A 365 -8.15 9.55 32.38
C ASP A 365 -9.45 10.32 32.12
N GLY A 366 -9.76 10.60 30.83
CA GLY A 366 -10.97 11.30 30.41
C GLY A 366 -10.94 12.83 30.53
N SER A 367 -9.84 13.43 30.99
CA SER A 367 -9.69 14.89 31.08
C SER A 367 -9.44 15.59 29.73
N LEU A 368 -9.20 14.83 28.67
CA LEU A 368 -9.12 15.29 27.29
C LEU A 368 -10.29 14.72 26.46
N ASP A 369 -11.24 15.58 26.10
CA ASP A 369 -12.29 15.22 25.14
C ASP A 369 -11.73 15.19 23.71
N ILE A 370 -11.19 14.03 23.32
CA ILE A 370 -10.68 13.77 21.98
C ILE A 370 -11.75 14.06 20.91
N ALA A 371 -13.01 13.66 21.15
CA ALA A 371 -14.06 13.76 20.15
C ALA A 371 -14.39 15.23 19.84
N ALA A 372 -14.55 16.05 20.88
CA ALA A 372 -14.77 17.49 20.72
C ALA A 372 -13.59 18.16 20.00
N ARG A 373 -12.35 17.86 20.40
CA ARG A 373 -11.14 18.47 19.81
C ARG A 373 -10.94 18.08 18.34
N LEU A 374 -11.29 16.85 17.97
CA LEU A 374 -11.29 16.41 16.57
C LEU A 374 -12.40 17.08 15.77
N ALA A 375 -13.59 17.27 16.34
CA ALA A 375 -14.72 17.94 15.70
C ALA A 375 -14.44 19.44 15.46
N GLU A 376 -13.87 20.14 16.44
CA GLU A 376 -13.39 21.52 16.29
C GLU A 376 -12.41 21.64 15.11
N ARG A 377 -11.51 20.65 14.98
CA ARG A 377 -10.54 20.63 13.89
C ARG A 377 -11.17 20.35 12.53
N ASP A 378 -12.09 19.39 12.43
CA ASP A 378 -12.81 19.11 11.19
C ASP A 378 -13.59 20.36 10.72
N ALA A 379 -14.22 21.07 11.66
CA ALA A 379 -14.95 22.31 11.38
C ALA A 379 -14.03 23.47 10.91
N ALA A 380 -12.78 23.52 11.38
CA ALA A 380 -11.82 24.54 11.00
C ALA A 380 -11.29 24.40 9.56
N TYR A 381 -11.41 23.22 8.94
CA TYR A 381 -10.99 22.98 7.56
C TYR A 381 -12.16 23.11 6.58
N PRO A 382 -12.07 23.99 5.55
CA PRO A 382 -13.15 24.15 4.59
C PRO A 382 -13.34 22.88 3.74
N ARG A 383 -14.51 22.27 3.82
CA ARG A 383 -14.91 21.18 2.91
C ARG A 383 -14.90 21.72 1.47
N ARG A 384 -14.19 21.04 0.56
CA ARG A 384 -14.30 21.34 -0.89
C ARG A 384 -15.77 21.21 -1.30
N ARG A 385 -16.39 22.31 -1.73
CA ARG A 385 -17.76 22.32 -2.25
C ARG A 385 -17.84 21.47 -3.52
N GLY A 386 -18.81 20.55 -3.60
CA GLY A 386 -19.21 19.90 -4.86
C GLY A 386 -19.16 18.37 -4.88
N THR A 387 -18.49 17.71 -3.93
CA THR A 387 -18.41 16.23 -3.90
C THR A 387 -18.97 15.71 -2.58
N VAL A 388 -20.11 15.03 -2.64
CA VAL A 388 -20.62 14.22 -1.52
C VAL A 388 -19.82 12.93 -1.51
N ALA A 389 -19.04 12.71 -0.46
CA ALA A 389 -18.29 11.48 -0.33
C ALA A 389 -19.27 10.28 -0.23
N PRO A 390 -18.93 9.13 -0.83
CA PRO A 390 -19.75 7.94 -0.70
C PRO A 390 -19.87 7.52 0.78
N PRO A 391 -20.99 6.91 1.18
CA PRO A 391 -21.15 6.42 2.54
C PRO A 391 -20.09 5.35 2.84
N PRO A 392 -19.64 5.25 4.10
CA PRO A 392 -18.69 4.21 4.50
C PRO A 392 -19.27 2.81 4.24
N ARG A 393 -18.37 1.87 3.99
CA ARG A 393 -18.66 0.46 3.79
C ARG A 393 -17.76 -0.36 4.68
N VAL A 394 -18.33 -1.30 5.41
CA VAL A 394 -17.57 -2.22 6.26
C VAL A 394 -17.89 -3.65 5.86
N THR A 395 -16.85 -4.41 5.53
CA THR A 395 -16.98 -5.79 5.05
C THR A 395 -16.11 -6.73 5.87
N VAL A 396 -16.52 -8.00 5.97
CA VAL A 396 -15.69 -9.06 6.53
C VAL A 396 -14.92 -9.72 5.37
N ALA A 397 -13.60 -9.81 5.47
CA ALA A 397 -12.81 -10.43 4.40
C ALA A 397 -13.09 -11.94 4.31
N SER A 398 -13.23 -12.46 3.10
CA SER A 398 -13.53 -13.88 2.83
C SER A 398 -12.33 -14.81 2.99
N GLU A 399 -11.11 -14.31 2.77
CA GLU A 399 -9.87 -15.05 3.02
C GLU A 399 -9.35 -14.71 4.42
N GLY A 400 -9.73 -15.55 5.38
CA GLY A 400 -9.48 -15.34 6.80
C GLY A 400 -8.06 -15.72 7.23
N SER A 401 -7.51 -14.91 8.15
CA SER A 401 -6.39 -15.33 8.98
C SER A 401 -6.84 -16.48 9.89
N ARG A 402 -5.96 -17.47 10.15
CA ARG A 402 -6.25 -18.52 11.15
C ARG A 402 -6.32 -17.96 12.57
N ARG A 403 -5.74 -16.79 12.81
CA ARG A 403 -5.57 -16.19 14.14
C ARG A 403 -6.54 -15.02 14.40
N ALA A 404 -7.24 -14.50 13.39
CA ALA A 404 -8.22 -13.41 13.57
C ALA A 404 -9.21 -13.31 12.41
N THR A 405 -10.34 -12.68 12.68
CA THR A 405 -11.27 -12.20 11.66
C THR A 405 -10.80 -10.85 11.13
N VAL A 406 -10.83 -10.63 9.82
CA VAL A 406 -10.43 -9.35 9.22
C VAL A 406 -11.67 -8.52 8.87
N ILE A 407 -11.75 -7.31 9.44
CA ILE A 407 -12.77 -6.31 9.14
C ILE A 407 -12.15 -5.23 8.27
N GLU A 408 -12.65 -5.07 7.05
CA GLU A 408 -12.21 -4.03 6.11
C GLU A 408 -13.17 -2.84 6.16
N VAL A 409 -12.64 -1.64 6.36
CA VAL A 409 -13.38 -0.38 6.42
C VAL A 409 -12.95 0.48 5.25
N ARG A 410 -13.91 0.86 4.39
CA ARG A 410 -13.71 1.83 3.32
C ARG A 410 -14.52 3.08 3.61
N ALA A 411 -13.84 4.21 3.77
CA ALA A 411 -14.48 5.47 4.12
C ALA A 411 -13.73 6.67 3.51
N GLN A 412 -14.40 7.81 3.50
CA GLN A 412 -13.74 9.09 3.24
C GLN A 412 -12.75 9.38 4.37
N ASP A 413 -11.50 9.69 4.00
CA ASP A 413 -10.50 10.06 4.99
C ASP A 413 -10.88 11.40 5.63
N ALA A 414 -10.74 11.45 6.96
CA ALA A 414 -11.12 12.57 7.79
C ALA A 414 -10.38 12.53 9.13
N PRO A 415 -10.07 13.71 9.71
CA PRO A 415 -9.57 13.84 11.07
C PRO A 415 -10.23 12.89 12.08
N GLY A 416 -9.45 11.94 12.62
CA GLY A 416 -9.93 11.04 13.66
C GLY A 416 -10.79 9.87 13.20
N LEU A 417 -10.78 9.52 11.91
CA LEU A 417 -11.45 8.31 11.41
C LEU A 417 -11.06 7.06 12.22
N LEU A 418 -9.77 6.82 12.42
CA LEU A 418 -9.27 5.67 13.19
C LEU A 418 -9.74 5.69 14.66
N HIS A 419 -9.86 6.88 15.28
CA HIS A 419 -10.44 7.01 16.62
C HIS A 419 -11.89 6.54 16.65
N ARG A 420 -12.71 6.96 15.68
CA ARG A 420 -14.11 6.55 15.57
C ARG A 420 -14.26 5.06 15.30
N ILE A 421 -13.43 4.50 14.41
CA ILE A 421 -13.42 3.05 14.16
C ILE A 421 -13.03 2.29 15.43
N GLY A 422 -11.98 2.73 16.13
CA GLY A 422 -11.53 2.14 17.39
C GLY A 422 -12.62 2.12 18.46
N ARG A 423 -13.34 3.25 18.63
CA ARG A 423 -14.50 3.34 19.54
C ARG A 423 -15.60 2.35 19.16
N ALA A 424 -15.91 2.21 17.88
CA ALA A 424 -16.96 1.33 17.41
C ALA A 424 -16.60 -0.16 17.58
N LEU A 425 -15.34 -0.53 17.31
CA LEU A 425 -14.82 -1.88 17.55
C LEU A 425 -14.83 -2.23 19.04
N GLU A 426 -14.42 -1.29 19.88
CA GLU A 426 -14.46 -1.47 21.33
C GLU A 426 -15.89 -1.61 21.86
N ALA A 427 -16.82 -0.75 21.42
CA ALA A 427 -18.23 -0.86 21.78
C ALA A 427 -18.85 -2.20 21.31
N ALA A 428 -18.31 -2.78 20.24
CA ALA A 428 -18.69 -4.11 19.77
C ALA A 428 -18.04 -5.25 20.58
N GLY A 429 -17.21 -4.97 21.59
CA GLY A 429 -16.60 -5.97 22.48
C GLY A 429 -15.64 -6.92 21.75
N VAL A 430 -14.85 -6.41 20.81
CA VAL A 430 -13.80 -7.20 20.12
C VAL A 430 -12.42 -6.64 20.44
N ARG A 431 -11.42 -7.52 20.47
CA ARG A 431 -10.02 -7.11 20.60
C ARG A 431 -9.38 -6.95 19.25
N VAL A 432 -8.68 -5.84 19.02
CA VAL A 432 -7.86 -5.60 17.83
C VAL A 432 -6.45 -6.12 18.10
N ARG A 433 -5.96 -7.05 17.27
CA ARG A 433 -4.55 -7.50 17.26
C ARG A 433 -3.67 -6.62 16.40
N SER A 434 -4.15 -6.26 15.22
CA SER A 434 -3.45 -5.36 14.31
C SER A 434 -4.44 -4.57 13.47
N ALA A 435 -3.99 -3.39 13.04
CA ALA A 435 -4.69 -2.53 12.11
C ALA A 435 -3.69 -2.03 11.05
N HIS A 436 -4.07 -2.17 9.79
CA HIS A 436 -3.33 -1.66 8.64
C HIS A 436 -4.15 -0.52 8.05
N VAL A 437 -3.57 0.67 8.02
CA VAL A 437 -4.26 1.92 7.66
C VAL A 437 -3.66 2.43 6.36
N SER A 438 -4.48 2.48 5.32
CA SER A 438 -4.04 2.87 3.99
C SER A 438 -4.91 3.99 3.44
N THR A 439 -4.34 5.19 3.38
CA THR A 439 -4.98 6.34 2.74
C THR A 439 -4.45 6.51 1.32
N LEU A 440 -5.37 6.61 0.35
CA LEU A 440 -5.09 6.93 -1.04
C LEU A 440 -5.95 8.11 -1.48
N GLY A 441 -5.31 9.26 -1.71
CA GLY A 441 -6.00 10.50 -2.00
C GLY A 441 -6.90 10.90 -0.84
N SER A 442 -8.21 10.89 -1.05
CA SER A 442 -9.21 11.25 -0.04
C SER A 442 -9.93 10.03 0.55
N ASN A 443 -9.54 8.81 0.20
CA ASN A 443 -10.20 7.59 0.70
C ASN A 443 -9.25 6.84 1.62
N ALA A 444 -9.80 6.38 2.76
CA ALA A 444 -9.15 5.45 3.66
C ALA A 444 -9.68 4.04 3.40
N VAL A 445 -8.76 3.08 3.34
CA VAL A 445 -9.03 1.65 3.27
C VAL A 445 -8.23 0.99 4.39
N ASP A 446 -8.93 0.70 5.49
CA ASP A 446 -8.33 0.21 6.71
C ASP A 446 -8.73 -1.25 6.94
N ALA A 447 -7.80 -2.08 7.40
CA ALA A 447 -8.04 -3.48 7.72
C ALA A 447 -7.71 -3.75 9.19
N PHE A 448 -8.67 -4.30 9.93
CA PHE A 448 -8.55 -4.60 11.36
C PHE A 448 -8.64 -6.10 11.59
N TYR A 449 -7.60 -6.67 12.18
CA TYR A 449 -7.53 -8.06 12.60
C TYR A 449 -8.10 -8.17 14.02
N VAL A 450 -9.30 -8.71 14.14
CA VAL A 450 -10.07 -8.75 15.38
C VAL A 450 -10.29 -10.18 15.89
N THR A 451 -10.40 -10.29 17.22
CA THR A 451 -10.66 -11.54 17.94
C THR A 451 -11.74 -11.32 19.01
N GLY A 452 -12.33 -12.42 19.48
CA GLY A 452 -13.17 -12.40 20.67
C GLY A 452 -12.35 -12.17 21.94
N GLU A 453 -13.03 -12.11 23.08
CA GLU A 453 -12.38 -12.06 24.41
C GLU A 453 -11.62 -13.35 24.74
N ASP A 454 -11.92 -14.44 24.07
CA ASP A 454 -11.14 -15.69 24.16
C ASP A 454 -9.87 -15.67 23.29
N GLY A 455 -9.66 -14.61 22.49
CA GLY A 455 -8.57 -14.52 21.53
C GLY A 455 -8.80 -15.32 20.25
N ALA A 456 -9.96 -15.95 20.08
CA ALA A 456 -10.30 -16.71 18.89
C ALA A 456 -10.86 -15.80 17.77
N PRO A 457 -10.76 -16.23 16.49
CA PRO A 457 -11.49 -15.59 15.40
C PRO A 457 -13.00 -15.58 15.67
N LEU A 458 -13.67 -14.52 15.23
CA LEU A 458 -15.11 -14.37 15.38
C LEU A 458 -15.86 -15.35 14.47
N THR A 459 -17.00 -15.85 14.95
CA THR A 459 -17.95 -16.59 14.12
C THR A 459 -18.52 -15.69 13.02
N GLY A 460 -18.99 -16.27 11.91
CA GLY A 460 -19.51 -15.49 10.77
C GLY A 460 -20.64 -14.52 11.13
N GLU A 461 -21.55 -14.94 12.00
CA GLU A 461 -22.65 -14.08 12.49
C GLU A 461 -22.12 -12.92 13.34
N ARG A 462 -21.19 -13.21 14.27
CA ARG A 462 -20.58 -12.19 15.13
C ARG A 462 -19.78 -11.18 14.31
N ALA A 463 -18.98 -11.66 13.37
CA ALA A 463 -18.20 -10.83 12.45
C ALA A 463 -19.09 -9.89 11.63
N ALA A 464 -20.18 -10.42 11.06
CA ALA A 464 -21.13 -9.61 10.31
C ALA A 464 -21.87 -8.58 11.20
N GLY A 465 -22.14 -8.93 12.45
CA GLY A 465 -22.70 -8.01 13.46
C GLY A 465 -21.75 -6.85 13.77
N VAL A 466 -20.47 -7.14 13.99
CA VAL A 466 -19.42 -6.14 14.23
C VAL A 466 -19.29 -5.21 13.02
N ALA A 467 -19.21 -5.77 11.79
CA ALA A 467 -19.13 -4.97 10.57
C ALA A 467 -20.31 -3.98 10.43
N ARG A 468 -21.55 -4.45 10.65
CA ARG A 468 -22.74 -3.58 10.63
C ARG A 468 -22.70 -2.51 11.71
N GLY A 469 -22.25 -2.85 12.93
CA GLY A 469 -22.13 -1.90 14.04
C GLY A 469 -21.12 -0.78 13.74
N VAL A 470 -19.95 -1.14 13.20
CA VAL A 470 -18.94 -0.17 12.77
C VAL A 470 -19.47 0.69 11.61
N GLU A 471 -20.12 0.10 10.61
CA GLU A 471 -20.69 0.86 9.49
C GLU A 471 -21.74 1.87 9.96
N ALA A 472 -22.62 1.46 10.88
CA ALA A 472 -23.63 2.35 11.47
C ALA A 472 -22.98 3.51 12.24
N ALA A 473 -21.99 3.22 13.10
CA ALA A 473 -21.27 4.23 13.87
C ALA A 473 -20.54 5.26 13.00
N LEU A 474 -20.07 4.87 11.80
CA LEU A 474 -19.40 5.78 10.87
C LEU A 474 -20.37 6.62 10.01
N ARG A 475 -21.64 6.23 9.90
CA ARG A 475 -22.65 6.99 9.14
C ARG A 475 -23.22 8.18 9.90
N GLY A 476 -23.08 8.20 11.23
CA GLY A 476 -23.67 9.21 12.12
C GLY A 476 -25.00 8.75 12.66
#